data_AF-B0TNF6-F1
#
_entry.id   AF-B0TNF6-F1
#
_cell.length_a   1.000
_cell.length_b   1.000
_cell.length_c   1.000
_cell.angle_alpha   90.00
_cell.angle_beta   90.00
_cell.angle_gamma   90.00
#
_symmetry.space_group_name_H-M   'P 1'
#
loop_
_entity.id
_entity.type
_entity.pdbx_description
1 polymer ?
#
loop_
_entity_poly.entity_id
_entity_poly.type
_entity_poly.pdbx_seq_one_letter_code
_entity_poly.pdbx_strand_id
1 'polypeptide(L)'
;MRSASFKLLLQLPELESIVEAVHYDNDLSLRNPRKGWVKVNLIANLSMVTEPELSVAAKELKLSWQSNWLQLADNEASAQAVVSKIDDTRARVRQLLKQLD
;
A
#
# COMPACT_ATOMS: atom_id res chain seq x y z
N MET A 1 -18.78 -0.45 -3.67
CA MET A 1 -17.79 0.60 -3.96
C MET A 1 -17.41 1.42 -2.73
N ARG A 2 -18.27 2.28 -2.16
CA ARG A 2 -17.94 3.16 -1.01
C ARG A 2 -17.29 2.45 0.18
N SER A 3 -17.85 1.34 0.66
CA SER A 3 -17.25 0.55 1.76
C SER A 3 -15.86 0.01 1.43
N ALA A 4 -15.63 -0.45 0.19
CA ALA A 4 -14.31 -0.91 -0.23
C ALA A 4 -13.31 0.24 -0.29
N SER A 5 -13.71 1.42 -0.81
CA SER A 5 -12.88 2.63 -0.83
C SER A 5 -12.48 3.09 0.58
N PHE A 6 -13.40 3.05 1.56
CA PHE A 6 -13.05 3.33 2.96
C PHE A 6 -12.09 2.29 3.55
N LYS A 7 -12.29 0.99 3.28
CA LYS A 7 -11.34 -0.04 3.70
C LYS A 7 -9.96 0.19 3.09
N LEU A 8 -9.87 0.59 1.82
CA LEU A 8 -8.61 0.96 1.18
C LEU A 8 -7.93 2.13 1.91
N LEU A 9 -8.66 3.18 2.30
CA LEU A 9 -8.11 4.29 3.09
C LEU A 9 -7.51 3.85 4.43
N LEU A 10 -8.03 2.79 5.04
CA LEU A 10 -7.49 2.25 6.29
C LEU A 10 -6.27 1.34 6.04
N GLN A 11 -6.31 0.52 4.99
CA GLN A 11 -5.22 -0.43 4.72
C GLN A 11 -3.94 0.21 4.18
N LEU A 12 -4.05 1.32 3.44
CA LEU A 12 -2.90 2.04 2.89
C LEU A 12 -1.94 2.60 3.97
N PRO A 13 -2.39 3.35 5.00
CA PRO A 13 -1.51 3.79 6.08
C PRO A 13 -0.99 2.63 6.94
N GLU A 14 -1.76 1.54 7.09
CA GLU A 14 -1.24 0.34 7.77
C GLU A 14 -0.08 -0.30 6.99
N LEU A 15 -0.11 -0.26 5.65
CA LEU A 15 1.01 -0.72 4.83
C LEU A 15 2.21 0.23 4.91
N GLU A 16 1.98 1.55 4.93
CA GLU A 16 3.05 2.55 5.08
C GLU A 16 3.78 2.37 6.40
N SER A 17 3.05 2.19 7.51
CA SER A 17 3.63 1.89 8.82
C SER A 17 4.48 0.61 8.82
N ILE A 18 4.14 -0.40 8.00
CA ILE A 18 5.00 -1.59 7.84
C ILE A 18 6.29 -1.24 7.10
N VAL A 19 6.23 -0.37 6.07
CA VAL A 19 7.43 0.09 5.35
C VAL A 19 8.35 0.85 6.30
N GLU A 20 7.79 1.81 7.05
CA GLU A 20 8.51 2.60 8.04
C GLU A 20 9.14 1.71 9.12
N ALA A 21 8.38 0.76 9.68
CA ALA A 21 8.88 -0.15 10.70
C ALA A 21 10.00 -1.07 10.18
N VAL A 22 9.94 -1.50 8.92
CA VAL A 22 11.00 -2.34 8.33
C VAL A 22 12.28 -1.54 8.09
N HIS A 23 12.14 -0.28 7.65
CA HIS A 23 13.25 0.55 7.20
C HIS A 23 13.91 1.36 8.34
N TYR A 24 13.11 2.00 9.20
CA TYR A 24 13.58 2.95 10.20
C TYR A 24 13.55 2.43 11.64
N ASP A 25 12.68 1.46 11.97
CA ASP A 25 12.58 1.00 13.37
C ASP A 25 13.71 0.04 13.73
N ASN A 26 14.26 0.23 14.93
CA ASN A 26 15.32 -0.63 15.48
C ASN A 26 14.77 -1.91 16.15
N ASP A 27 13.45 -2.08 16.25
CA ASP A 27 12.83 -3.25 16.85
C ASP A 27 12.73 -4.41 15.84
N LEU A 28 13.62 -5.39 15.98
CA LEU A 28 13.68 -6.58 15.14
C LEU A 28 12.36 -7.40 15.13
N SER A 29 11.53 -7.29 16.16
CA SER A 29 10.22 -7.97 16.21
C SER A 29 9.18 -7.32 15.29
N LEU A 30 9.35 -6.02 15.00
CA LEU A 30 8.48 -5.23 14.12
C LEU A 30 8.93 -5.26 12.65
N ARG A 31 10.23 -5.47 12.39
CA ARG A 31 10.87 -5.57 11.05
C ARG A 31 10.54 -6.84 10.27
N ASN A 32 9.27 -7.25 10.20
CA ASN A 32 8.86 -8.38 9.37
C ASN A 32 8.15 -7.89 8.10
N PRO A 33 8.87 -7.71 6.97
CA PRO A 33 8.26 -7.26 5.73
C PRO A 33 7.22 -8.25 5.21
N ARG A 34 7.21 -9.53 5.63
CA ARG A 34 6.15 -10.47 5.20
C ARG A 34 4.74 -10.01 5.59
N LYS A 35 4.60 -9.16 6.62
CA LYS A 35 3.30 -8.54 6.98
C LYS A 35 2.74 -7.68 5.84
N GLY A 36 3.59 -7.05 5.03
CA GLY A 36 3.18 -6.23 3.90
C GLY A 36 2.50 -7.03 2.78
N TRP A 37 2.86 -8.30 2.58
CA TRP A 37 2.20 -9.17 1.59
C TRP A 37 0.70 -9.33 1.86
N VAL A 38 0.30 -9.42 3.12
CA VAL A 38 -1.12 -9.49 3.51
C VAL A 38 -1.83 -8.21 3.09
N LYS A 39 -1.22 -7.06 3.35
CA LYS A 39 -1.79 -5.74 3.03
C LYS A 39 -1.91 -5.49 1.53
N VAL A 40 -0.84 -5.69 0.75
CA VAL A 40 -0.90 -5.43 -0.71
C VAL A 40 -1.86 -6.38 -1.44
N ASN A 41 -2.01 -7.62 -0.98
CA ASN A 41 -3.00 -8.54 -1.53
C ASN A 41 -4.42 -8.11 -1.17
N LEU A 42 -4.66 -7.68 0.06
CA LEU A 42 -5.98 -7.15 0.45
C LEU A 42 -6.32 -5.86 -0.31
N ILE A 43 -5.37 -4.96 -0.47
CA ILE A 43 -5.54 -3.73 -1.27
C ILE A 43 -5.88 -4.07 -2.73
N ALA A 44 -5.16 -5.00 -3.34
CA ALA A 44 -5.45 -5.46 -4.70
C ALA A 44 -6.83 -6.13 -4.83
N ASN A 45 -7.26 -6.91 -3.83
CA ASN A 45 -8.58 -7.54 -3.86
C ASN A 45 -9.71 -6.53 -3.66
N LEU A 46 -9.54 -5.56 -2.76
CA LEU A 46 -10.52 -4.51 -2.51
C LEU A 46 -10.68 -3.58 -3.71
N SER A 47 -9.60 -3.29 -4.45
CA SER A 47 -9.66 -2.41 -5.61
C SER A 47 -10.44 -3.01 -6.79
N MET A 48 -10.53 -4.34 -6.90
CA MET A 48 -11.30 -5.01 -7.96
C MET A 48 -12.80 -4.69 -7.94
N VAL A 49 -13.35 -4.25 -6.79
CA VAL A 49 -14.76 -3.88 -6.63
C VAL A 49 -14.97 -2.36 -6.56
N THR A 50 -14.00 -1.61 -7.09
CA THR A 50 -14.02 -0.14 -7.20
C THR A 50 -13.98 0.30 -8.66
N GLU A 51 -13.21 1.34 -8.99
CA GLU A 51 -13.03 1.84 -10.35
C GLU A 51 -11.78 1.25 -11.02
N PRO A 52 -11.76 1.10 -12.36
CA PRO A 52 -10.63 0.53 -13.09
C PRO A 52 -9.30 1.21 -12.80
N GLU A 53 -9.27 2.54 -12.70
CA GLU A 53 -8.06 3.30 -12.41
C GLU A 53 -7.45 2.99 -11.05
N LEU A 54 -8.30 2.65 -10.07
CA LEU A 54 -7.86 2.28 -8.73
C LEU A 54 -7.36 0.84 -8.71
N SER A 55 -7.98 -0.06 -9.49
CA SER A 55 -7.47 -1.42 -9.71
C SER A 55 -6.08 -1.42 -10.32
N VAL A 56 -5.82 -0.53 -11.29
CA VAL A 56 -4.48 -0.35 -11.90
C VAL A 56 -3.48 0.13 -10.85
N ALA A 57 -3.81 1.19 -10.10
CA ALA A 57 -2.90 1.74 -9.08
C ALA A 57 -2.58 0.71 -7.97
N ALA A 58 -3.57 -0.03 -7.49
CA ALA A 58 -3.36 -1.10 -6.52
C ALA A 58 -2.47 -2.23 -7.05
N LYS A 59 -2.59 -2.57 -8.35
CA LYS A 59 -1.71 -3.54 -9.00
C LYS A 59 -0.28 -3.02 -9.09
N GLU A 60 -0.08 -1.76 -9.45
CA GLU A 60 1.24 -1.12 -9.46
C GLU A 60 1.87 -1.08 -8.07
N LEU A 61 1.10 -0.77 -7.03
CA LEU A 61 1.55 -0.85 -5.64
C LEU A 61 1.99 -2.27 -5.27
N LYS A 62 1.20 -3.29 -5.62
CA LYS A 62 1.58 -4.70 -5.39
C LYS A 62 2.85 -5.10 -6.14
N LEU A 63 3.04 -4.63 -7.37
CA LEU A 63 4.27 -4.86 -8.14
C LEU A 63 5.47 -4.14 -7.51
N SER A 64 5.30 -2.89 -7.07
CA SER A 64 6.36 -2.16 -6.36
C SER A 64 6.76 -2.89 -5.08
N TRP A 65 5.80 -3.39 -4.31
CA TRP A 65 6.07 -4.24 -3.15
C TRP A 65 6.84 -5.51 -3.53
N GLN A 66 6.37 -6.24 -4.54
CA GLN A 66 7.02 -7.47 -5.02
C GLN A 66 8.49 -7.26 -5.37
N SER A 67 8.82 -6.15 -6.02
CA SER A 67 10.18 -5.83 -6.45
C SER A 67 11.09 -5.35 -5.31
N ASN A 68 10.52 -4.76 -4.25
CA ASN A 68 11.30 -4.04 -3.23
C ASN A 68 11.31 -4.68 -1.84
N TRP A 69 10.36 -5.57 -1.50
CA TRP A 69 10.15 -6.01 -0.11
C TRP A 69 11.36 -6.64 0.59
N LEU A 70 12.27 -7.28 -0.16
CA LEU A 70 13.50 -7.87 0.38
C LEU A 70 14.56 -6.83 0.74
N GLN A 71 14.53 -5.67 0.08
CA GLN A 71 15.53 -4.60 0.24
C GLN A 71 15.02 -3.45 1.09
N LEU A 72 13.75 -3.45 1.50
CA LEU A 72 13.15 -2.40 2.35
C LEU A 72 13.96 -2.11 3.62
N ALA A 73 14.62 -3.12 4.18
CA ALA A 73 15.42 -2.99 5.39
C ALA A 73 16.62 -2.03 5.23
N ASP A 74 17.27 -2.05 4.07
CA ASP A 74 18.63 -1.50 3.90
C ASP A 74 18.75 -0.57 2.68
N ASN A 75 17.66 -0.35 1.94
CA ASN A 75 17.63 0.47 0.74
C ASN A 75 16.49 1.51 0.81
N GLU A 76 16.87 2.75 1.09
CA GLU A 76 15.96 3.92 1.11
C GLU A 76 15.18 4.07 -0.21
N ALA A 77 15.82 3.82 -1.35
CA ALA A 77 15.14 3.91 -2.64
C ALA A 77 14.03 2.85 -2.78
N SER A 78 14.23 1.66 -2.20
CA SER A 78 13.18 0.62 -2.15
C SER A 78 12.02 1.01 -1.24
N ALA A 79 12.29 1.63 -0.09
CA ALA A 79 11.25 2.14 0.80
C ALA A 79 10.44 3.26 0.13
N GLN A 80 11.13 4.26 -0.42
CA GLN A 80 10.52 5.40 -1.10
C GLN A 80 9.70 4.96 -2.33
N ALA A 81 10.16 3.96 -3.09
CA ALA A 81 9.42 3.43 -4.24
C ALA A 81 8.07 2.78 -3.84
N VAL A 82 8.00 2.18 -2.65
CA VAL A 82 6.75 1.62 -2.13
C VAL A 82 5.87 2.74 -1.58
N VAL A 83 6.40 3.64 -0.75
CA VAL A 83 5.65 4.78 -0.17
C VAL A 83 5.02 5.65 -1.26
N SER A 84 5.77 5.97 -2.31
CA SER A 84 5.23 6.73 -3.44
C SER A 84 4.02 6.05 -4.10
N LYS A 85 4.01 4.71 -4.22
CA LYS A 85 2.86 3.98 -4.75
C LYS A 85 1.70 3.88 -3.76
N ILE A 86 1.97 3.91 -2.46
CA ILE A 86 0.93 4.02 -1.43
C ILE A 86 0.23 5.37 -1.58
N ASP A 87 0.99 6.46 -1.69
CA ASP A 87 0.45 7.82 -1.84
C ASP A 87 -0.34 8.02 -3.14
N ASP A 88 0.18 7.52 -4.27
CA ASP A 88 -0.53 7.53 -5.55
C ASP A 88 -1.89 6.82 -5.43
N THR A 89 -1.90 5.64 -4.81
CA THR A 89 -3.12 4.86 -4.60
C THR A 89 -4.08 5.61 -3.68
N ARG A 90 -3.58 6.18 -2.58
CA ARG A 90 -4.35 6.95 -1.61
C ARG A 90 -5.00 8.20 -2.23
N ALA A 91 -4.28 8.91 -3.09
CA ALA A 91 -4.80 10.06 -3.82
C ALA A 91 -6.00 9.67 -4.69
N ARG A 92 -5.91 8.55 -5.41
CA ARG A 92 -7.01 8.01 -6.24
C ARG A 92 -8.20 7.55 -5.39
N VAL A 93 -7.96 6.90 -4.25
CA VAL A 93 -9.05 6.54 -3.32
C VAL A 93 -9.81 7.80 -2.87
N ARG A 94 -9.07 8.87 -2.50
CA ARG A 94 -9.67 10.14 -2.07
C ARG A 94 -10.46 10.80 -3.19
N GLN A 95 -9.96 10.77 -4.42
CA GLN A 95 -10.67 11.29 -5.59
C GLN A 95 -11.98 10.53 -5.82
N LEU A 96 -11.95 9.19 -5.80
CA LEU A 96 -13.14 8.36 -5.91
C LEU A 96 -14.16 8.67 -4.81
N LEU A 97 -13.73 8.78 -3.56
CA LEU A 97 -14.65 9.08 -2.45
C LEU A 97 -15.33 10.45 -2.59
N LYS A 98 -14.66 11.45 -3.17
CA LYS A 98 -15.26 12.76 -3.48
C LYS A 98 -16.34 12.69 -4.57
N GLN A 99 -16.33 11.64 -5.39
CA GLN A 99 -17.31 11.44 -6.47
C GLN A 99 -18.50 10.58 -6.03
N LEU A 100 -18.36 9.85 -4.91
CA LEU A 100 -19.33 8.89 -4.41
C LEU A 100 -20.31 9.50 -3.38
N ASP A 101 -20.62 10.79 -3.49
CA ASP A 101 -21.52 11.53 -2.57
C ASP A 101 -22.74 10.70 -2.13
#